data_AF-A0A952VD51-F1
#
_entry.id   AF-A0A952VD51-F1
#
_cell.length_a   1.000
_cell.length_b   1.000
_cell.length_c   1.000
_cell.angle_alpha   90.00
_cell.angle_beta   90.00
_cell.angle_gamma   90.00
#
_symmetry.space_group_name_H-M   'P 1'
#
loop_
_entity.id
_entity.type
_entity.pdbx_description
1 polymer ?
#
loop_
_entity_poly.entity_id
_entity_poly.type
_entity_poly.pdbx_seq_one_letter_code
_entity_poly.pdbx_strand_id
1 'polypeptide(L)' 'MKTAISVPNDVFKLSEKLAKKLNISRSAVFAMGVKKLGEEFDDEGITENLNKYYSKNKAELDPVMVKMALLSLPKEEW' A
#
# COMPACT_ATOMS: atom_id res chain seq x y z
N MET A 1 -17.49 -13.94 -7.32
CA MET A 1 -17.90 -15.23 -6.70
C MET A 1 -18.71 -14.94 -5.44
N LYS A 2 -19.61 -15.84 -5.03
CA LYS A 2 -20.34 -15.76 -3.75
C LYS A 2 -19.89 -16.93 -2.87
N THR A 3 -19.44 -16.65 -1.67
CA THR A 3 -18.95 -17.65 -0.71
C THR A 3 -19.48 -17.30 0.67
N ALA A 4 -19.95 -18.28 1.43
CA ALA A 4 -20.30 -18.11 2.84
C ALA A 4 -19.04 -18.29 3.70
N ILE A 5 -18.83 -17.37 4.65
CA ILE A 5 -17.70 -17.43 5.58
C ILE A 5 -18.24 -17.41 7.02
N SER A 6 -17.61 -18.19 7.89
CA SER A 6 -17.85 -18.14 9.33
C SER A 6 -16.97 -17.05 9.94
N VAL A 7 -17.55 -16.17 10.73
CA VAL A 7 -16.83 -15.11 11.44
C VAL A 7 -17.31 -15.01 12.89
N PRO A 8 -16.45 -14.56 13.82
CA PRO A 8 -16.87 -14.22 15.17
C PRO A 8 -18.02 -13.20 15.20
N ASN A 9 -18.89 -13.30 16.21
CA ASN A 9 -20.11 -12.48 16.31
C ASN A 9 -19.82 -10.99 16.48
N ASP A 10 -18.75 -10.64 17.18
CA ASP A 10 -18.25 -9.28 17.34
C ASP A 10 -17.79 -8.69 15.98
N VAL A 11 -17.06 -9.45 15.19
CA VAL A 11 -16.65 -9.06 13.82
C VAL A 11 -17.88 -8.86 12.93
N PHE A 12 -18.86 -9.77 13.01
CA PHE A 12 -20.12 -9.61 12.29
C PHE A 12 -20.83 -8.30 12.66
N LYS A 13 -21.03 -8.03 13.96
CA LYS A 13 -21.67 -6.78 14.44
C LYS A 13 -20.92 -5.53 14.01
N LEU A 14 -19.59 -5.57 14.05
CA LEU A 14 -18.75 -4.47 13.57
C LEU A 14 -18.99 -4.21 12.07
N SER A 15 -19.04 -5.28 11.26
CA SER A 15 -19.31 -5.17 9.82
C SER A 15 -20.67 -4.54 9.53
N GLU A 16 -21.71 -4.85 10.31
CA GLU A 16 -23.04 -4.27 10.13
C GLU A 16 -23.05 -2.78 10.46
N LYS A 17 -22.35 -2.38 11.54
CA LYS A 17 -22.22 -0.97 11.94
C LYS A 17 -21.50 -0.15 10.86
N LEU A 18 -20.42 -0.69 10.31
CA LEU A 18 -19.66 -0.03 9.24
C LEU A 18 -20.45 0.04 7.93
N ALA A 19 -21.12 -1.05 7.55
CA ALA A 19 -21.97 -1.11 6.36
C ALA A 19 -23.06 -0.02 6.41
N LYS A 20 -23.74 0.13 7.56
CA LYS A 20 -24.73 1.19 7.78
C LYS A 20 -24.11 2.59 7.71
N LYS A 21 -22.98 2.80 8.39
CA LYS A 21 -22.32 4.11 8.43
C LYS A 21 -21.84 4.58 7.05
N LEU A 22 -21.36 3.66 6.23
CA LEU A 22 -20.80 3.94 4.91
C LEU A 22 -21.84 3.79 3.78
N ASN A 23 -23.07 3.38 4.10
CA ASN A 23 -24.14 3.08 3.14
C ASN A 23 -23.71 2.07 2.05
N ILE A 24 -23.04 0.99 2.46
CA ILE A 24 -22.57 -0.09 1.59
C ILE A 24 -23.07 -1.45 2.07
N SER A 25 -22.92 -2.49 1.25
CA SER A 25 -23.28 -3.85 1.67
C SER A 25 -22.30 -4.41 2.70
N ARG A 26 -22.77 -5.35 3.54
CA ARG A 26 -21.91 -6.09 4.48
C ARG A 26 -20.74 -6.78 3.78
N SER A 27 -20.98 -7.39 2.62
CA SER A 27 -19.93 -8.04 1.84
C SER A 27 -18.88 -7.05 1.32
N ALA A 28 -19.26 -5.79 1.03
CA ALA A 28 -18.31 -4.76 0.64
C ALA A 28 -17.36 -4.35 1.77
N VAL A 29 -17.82 -4.36 3.02
CA VAL A 29 -16.96 -4.12 4.19
C VAL A 29 -15.85 -5.18 4.28
N PHE A 30 -16.21 -6.46 4.13
CA PHE A 30 -15.22 -7.54 4.13
C PHE A 30 -14.24 -7.43 2.96
N ALA A 31 -14.73 -7.17 1.75
CA ALA A 31 -13.88 -6.98 0.58
C ALA A 31 -12.89 -5.80 0.76
N MET A 32 -13.35 -4.69 1.33
CA MET A 32 -12.51 -3.53 1.63
C MET A 32 -11.44 -3.86 2.67
N GLY A 33 -11.79 -4.61 3.72
CA GLY A 33 -10.84 -5.06 4.74
C GLY A 33 -9.73 -5.94 4.15
N VAL A 34 -10.09 -6.92 3.33
CA VAL A 34 -9.11 -7.80 2.65
C VAL A 34 -8.20 -7.00 1.72
N LYS A 35 -8.75 -6.06 0.95
CA LYS A 35 -7.95 -5.22 0.05
C LYS A 35 -6.96 -4.37 0.82
N LYS A 36 -7.41 -3.71 1.89
CA LYS A 36 -6.54 -2.86 2.73
C LYS A 36 -5.45 -3.65 3.43
N LEU A 37 -5.77 -4.86 3.87
CA LEU A 37 -4.77 -5.79 4.40
C LEU A 37 -3.74 -6.14 3.31
N GLY A 38 -4.19 -6.45 2.10
CA GLY A 38 -3.29 -6.70 0.97
C GLY A 38 -2.34 -5.54 0.70
N GLU A 39 -2.82 -4.30 0.72
CA GLU A 39 -1.99 -3.10 0.55
C GLU A 39 -0.93 -2.93 1.65
N GLU A 40 -1.21 -3.40 2.88
CA GLU A 40 -0.26 -3.35 4.00
C GLU A 40 0.88 -4.37 3.87
N PHE A 41 0.66 -5.46 3.13
CA PHE A 41 1.64 -6.52 2.91
C PHE A 41 2.23 -6.53 1.49
N ASP A 42 1.87 -5.55 0.65
CA ASP A 42 2.37 -5.42 -0.72
C ASP A 42 3.58 -4.45 -0.78
N ASP A 43 4.71 -4.88 -0.20
CA ASP A 43 5.99 -4.16 -0.29
C ASP A 43 6.49 -4.05 -1.75
N GLU A 44 6.15 -5.04 -2.58
CA GLU A 44 6.53 -5.10 -3.99
C GLU A 44 5.76 -4.07 -4.84
N GLY A 45 4.46 -3.88 -4.57
CA GLY A 45 3.60 -2.96 -5.31
C GLY A 45 3.98 -1.49 -5.15
N ILE A 46 4.52 -1.08 -4.00
CA ILE A 46 4.99 0.31 -3.79
C ILE A 46 6.20 0.59 -4.69
N THR A 47 7.19 -0.29 -4.68
CA THR A 47 8.39 -0.16 -5.52
C THR A 47 8.02 -0.18 -7.00
N GLU A 48 7.14 -1.09 -7.41
CA GLU A 48 6.68 -1.17 -8.80
C GLU A 48 5.90 0.08 -9.23
N ASN A 49 5.06 0.64 -8.36
CA ASN A 49 4.34 1.88 -8.62
C ASN A 49 5.28 3.09 -8.73
N LEU A 50 6.30 3.19 -7.87
CA LEU A 50 7.32 4.23 -7.96
C LEU A 50 8.12 4.10 -9.27
N ASN A 51 8.51 2.89 -9.65
CA ASN A 51 9.18 2.62 -10.93
C ASN A 51 8.30 3.05 -12.13
N LYS A 52 7.00 2.71 -12.12
CA LYS A 52 6.04 3.16 -13.15
C LYS A 52 5.87 4.68 -13.19
N TYR A 53 5.91 5.35 -12.04
CA TYR A 53 5.81 6.80 -11.98
C TYR A 53 7.06 7.49 -12.52
N TYR A 54 8.25 7.07 -12.08
CA TYR A 54 9.53 7.68 -12.47
C TYR A 54 10.00 7.28 -13.87
N SER A 55 9.54 6.16 -14.42
CA SER A 55 9.75 5.85 -15.85
C SER A 55 9.05 6.84 -16.80
N LYS A 56 7.98 7.50 -16.35
CA LYS A 56 7.24 8.51 -17.12
C LYS A 56 7.62 9.94 -16.75
N ASN A 57 8.01 10.17 -15.50
CA ASN A 57 8.39 11.48 -14.98
C ASN A 57 9.86 11.43 -14.60
N LYS A 58 10.72 12.12 -15.36
CA LYS A 58 12.12 12.27 -14.98
C LYS A 58 12.19 13.00 -13.64
N ALA A 59 12.65 12.30 -12.60
CA ALA A 59 13.14 12.93 -11.39
C ALA A 59 14.54 13.47 -11.67
N GLU A 60 14.68 14.78 -11.71
CA GLU A 60 16.00 15.40 -11.67
C GLU A 60 16.37 15.58 -10.20
N LEU A 61 17.40 14.85 -9.76
CA LEU A 61 18.01 15.07 -8.45
C LEU A 61 18.83 16.37 -8.51
N ASP A 62 18.77 17.17 -7.45
CA ASP A 62 19.61 18.36 -7.34
C ASP A 62 21.09 17.96 -7.47
N PRO A 63 21.82 18.48 -8.48
CA PRO A 63 23.21 18.15 -8.71
C PRO A 63 24.13 18.37 -7.50
N VAL A 64 23.81 19.35 -6.64
CA VAL A 64 24.54 19.64 -5.40
C VAL A 64 24.31 18.52 -4.38
N MET A 65 23.08 18.04 -4.22
CA MET A 65 22.79 16.89 -3.35
C MET A 65 23.48 15.63 -3.83
N VAL A 66 23.47 15.35 -5.14
CA VAL A 66 24.15 14.17 -5.71
C VAL A 66 25.65 14.23 -5.41
N LYS A 67 26.26 15.40 -5.58
CA LYS A 67 27.68 15.60 -5.29
C LYS A 67 27.99 15.42 -3.80
N MET A 68 27.16 15.97 -2.90
CA MET A 68 27.32 15.79 -1.46
C MET A 68 27.20 14.32 -1.05
N ALA A 69 26.23 13.59 -1.61
CA ALA A 69 26.05 12.16 -1.33
C ALA A 69 27.28 11.35 -1.77
N LEU A 70 27.79 11.59 -2.98
CA LEU A 70 29.01 10.94 -3.48
C LEU A 70 30.24 11.20 -2.59
N LEU A 71 30.37 12.40 -2.04
CA LEU A 71 31.47 12.75 -1.13
C LEU A 71 31.35 12.08 0.26
N SER A 72 30.15 11.64 0.63
CA SER A 72 29.91 10.94 1.91
C SER A 72 30.22 9.44 1.85
N LEU A 73 30.39 8.89 0.64
CA LEU A 73 30.75 7.49 0.47
C LEU A 73 32.22 7.28 0.91
N PRO A 74 32.50 6.21 1.69
CA PRO A 74 33.88 5.86 1.99
C PRO A 74 34.63 5.56 0.70
N LYS A 75 35.91 5.93 0.64
CA LYS A 75 36.78 5.48 -0.46
C LYS A 75 36.93 3.97 -0.35
N GLU A 76 36.35 3.25 -1.31
CA GLU A 76 36.63 1.83 -1.50
C GLU A 76 37.94 1.70 -2.29
N GLU A 77 38.93 0.99 -1.72
CA GLU A 77 40.07 0.51 -2.48
C GLU A 77 39.65 -0.79 -3.16
N TRP A 78 39.09 -0.68 -4.37
CA TRP A 78 38.89 -1.84 -5.22
C TRP A 78 40.10 -2.06 -6.13
#